data_AF-U4VE47-F1
#
_entry.id   AF-U4VE47-F1
#
_cell.length_a   1.000
_cell.length_b   1.000
_cell.length_c   1.000
_cell.angle_alpha   90.00
_cell.angle_beta   90.00
_cell.angle_gamma   90.00
#
_symmetry.space_group_name_H-M   'P 1'
#
loop_
_entity.id
_entity.type
_entity.pdbx_description
1 polymer ?
#
loop_
_entity_poly.entity_id
_entity_poly.type
_entity_poly.pdbx_seq_one_letter_code
_entity_poly.pdbx_strand_id
1 'polypeptide(L)' 'MAIAGQGIAWLPQICVQKSISQNELTQIGGQQMSLEIEIRIFRRAGAKDRDAEAFWKYLAENQSRARSLIDPALKLR' A
#
# COMPACT_ATOMS: atom_id res chain seq x y z
N MET A 1 7.58 -18.84 4.52
CA MET A 1 6.65 -19.41 5.51
C MET A 1 5.25 -19.59 4.93
N ALA A 2 4.42 -18.55 4.77
CA ALA A 2 3.03 -18.69 4.28
C ALA A 2 2.95 -19.29 2.85
N ILE A 3 3.69 -18.73 1.89
CA ILE A 3 3.80 -19.29 0.52
C ILE A 3 4.34 -20.72 0.52
N ALA A 4 5.22 -21.05 1.45
CA ALA A 4 5.79 -22.39 1.58
C ALA A 4 4.84 -23.38 2.30
N GLY A 5 3.61 -22.98 2.63
CA GLY A 5 2.63 -23.81 3.33
C GLY A 5 2.93 -24.07 4.80
N GLN A 6 3.84 -23.32 5.41
CA GLN A 6 4.33 -23.56 6.78
C GLN A 6 3.55 -22.79 7.86
N GLY A 7 2.41 -22.20 7.51
CA GLY A 7 1.55 -21.49 8.46
C GLY A 7 0.89 -20.23 7.89
N ILE A 8 0.47 -19.37 8.80
CA ILE A 8 -0.27 -18.12 8.52
C ILE A 8 0.65 -16.92 8.73
N ALA A 9 0.45 -15.85 7.98
CA ALA A 9 1.16 -14.59 8.18
C ALA A 9 0.26 -13.38 7.93
N TRP A 10 0.48 -12.30 8.68
CA TRP A 10 0.01 -10.97 8.32
C TRP A 10 0.98 -10.35 7.33
N LEU A 11 0.48 -10.01 6.14
CA LEU A 11 1.29 -9.50 5.04
C LEU A 11 0.60 -8.27 4.43
N PRO A 12 1.34 -7.23 4.03
CA PRO A 12 0.77 -6.12 3.28
C PRO A 12 0.14 -6.63 1.99
N GLN A 13 -1.11 -6.25 1.74
CA GLN A 13 -1.89 -6.74 0.59
C GLN A 13 -1.14 -6.52 -0.74
N ILE A 14 -0.46 -5.38 -0.88
CA ILE A 14 0.31 -5.02 -2.09
C ILE A 14 1.43 -6.04 -2.40
N CYS A 15 1.96 -6.73 -1.40
CA CYS A 15 3.05 -7.70 -1.59
C CYS A 15 2.55 -9.08 -2.01
N VAL A 16 1.27 -9.39 -1.78
CA VAL A 16 0.70 -10.74 -1.95
C VAL A 16 -0.45 -10.81 -2.94
N GLN A 17 -0.85 -9.69 -3.55
CA GLN A 17 -1.91 -9.62 -4.56
C GLN A 17 -1.73 -10.67 -5.66
N LYS A 18 -0.50 -10.83 -6.17
CA LYS A 18 -0.19 -11.81 -7.19
C LYS A 18 -0.48 -13.24 -6.71
N SER A 19 0.08 -13.65 -5.58
CA SER A 19 -0.14 -14.99 -5.03
C SER A 19 -1.60 -15.27 -4.67
N ILE A 20 -2.36 -14.26 -4.23
CA ILE A 20 -3.81 -14.39 -4.05
C ILE A 20 -4.52 -14.60 -5.39
N SER A 21 -4.19 -13.80 -6.42
CA SER A 21 -4.79 -13.94 -7.75
C SER A 21 -4.49 -15.29 -8.42
N GLN A 22 -3.37 -15.92 -8.03
CA GLN A 22 -2.95 -17.24 -8.51
C GLN A 22 -3.43 -18.38 -7.61
N ASN A 23 -4.23 -18.11 -6.58
CA ASN A 23 -4.69 -19.06 -5.57
C ASN A 23 -3.57 -19.78 -4.79
N GLU A 24 -2.36 -19.21 -4.75
CA GLU A 24 -1.26 -19.70 -3.92
C GLU A 24 -1.44 -19.30 -2.44
N LEU A 25 -2.15 -18.18 -2.22
CA LEU A 25 -2.57 -17.71 -0.90
C LEU A 25 -4.05 -17.41 -0.90
N THR A 26 -4.67 -17.53 0.27
CA THR A 26 -6.04 -17.06 0.51
C THR A 26 -6.07 -16.14 1.72
N GLN A 27 -6.93 -15.13 1.69
CA GLN A 27 -7.14 -14.28 2.85
C GLN A 27 -7.96 -15.04 3.88
N ILE A 28 -7.46 -15.08 5.10
CA ILE A 28 -8.21 -15.55 6.27
C ILE A 28 -8.51 -14.36 7.17
N GLY A 29 -9.70 -14.35 7.76
CA GLY A 29 -10.15 -13.24 8.63
C GLY A 29 -10.73 -12.06 7.85
N GLY A 30 -11.74 -11.43 8.47
CA GLY A 30 -12.40 -10.24 7.96
C GLY A 30 -11.67 -8.95 8.33
N GLN A 31 -12.32 -7.82 8.12
CA GLN A 31 -11.77 -6.48 8.33
C GLN A 31 -11.30 -6.24 9.78
N GLN A 32 -11.89 -6.94 10.76
CA GLN A 32 -11.47 -6.90 12.17
C GLN A 32 -10.05 -7.43 12.42
N MET A 33 -9.48 -8.19 11.48
CA MET A 33 -8.11 -8.71 11.52
C MET A 33 -7.16 -7.95 10.57
N SER A 34 -7.64 -6.87 9.96
CA SER A 34 -6.84 -6.00 9.11
C SER A 34 -6.15 -4.90 9.93
N LEU A 35 -4.95 -4.52 9.51
CA LEU A 35 -4.19 -3.42 10.08
C LEU A 35 -3.93 -2.40 8.96
N GLU A 36 -4.25 -1.14 9.22
CA GLU A 36 -3.92 -0.06 8.30
C GLU A 36 -2.41 0.22 8.33
N ILE A 37 -1.80 0.28 7.14
CA ILE A 37 -0.38 0.59 6.97
C ILE A 37 -0.26 1.79 6.04
N GLU A 38 0.51 2.79 6.46
CA GLU A 38 0.79 3.97 5.67
C GLU A 38 2.21 3.92 5.09
N ILE A 39 2.35 4.25 3.80
CA ILE A 39 3.65 4.45 3.13
C ILE A 39 3.88 5.95 2.99
N ARG A 40 4.94 6.47 3.62
CA ARG A 40 5.33 7.88 3.53
C ARG A 40 6.65 8.02 2.79
N ILE A 41 6.70 8.92 1.82
CA ILE A 41 7.90 9.25 1.06
C ILE A 41 8.40 10.61 1.52
N PHE A 42 9.68 10.71 1.85
CA PHE A 42 10.32 11.94 2.32
C PHE A 42 11.41 12.40 1.35
N ARG A 43 11.59 13.72 1.23
CA ARG A 43 12.74 14.33 0.55
C ARG A 43 13.51 15.23 1.47
N ARG A 44 14.81 15.38 1.17
CA ARG A 44 15.63 16.44 1.75
C ARG A 44 15.14 17.80 1.26
N ALA A 45 14.95 18.73 2.19
CA ALA A 45 14.63 20.11 1.85
C ALA A 45 15.80 20.78 1.11
N GLY A 46 15.48 21.58 0.08
CA GLY A 46 16.46 22.41 -0.63
C GLY A 46 17.23 21.73 -1.77
N ALA A 47 17.02 20.44 -2.04
CA ALA A 47 17.54 19.79 -3.25
C ALA A 47 16.72 20.27 -4.46
N LYS A 48 17.35 21.00 -5.39
CA LYS A 48 16.70 21.59 -6.57
C LYS A 48 17.11 20.88 -7.86
N ASP A 49 17.05 19.55 -7.84
CA ASP A 49 17.22 18.77 -9.06
C ASP A 49 15.92 18.78 -9.87
N ARG A 50 16.01 19.06 -11.17
CA ARG A 50 14.84 19.21 -12.04
C ARG A 50 14.04 17.91 -12.14
N ASP A 51 14.72 16.78 -12.26
CA ASP A 51 14.08 15.48 -12.42
C ASP A 51 13.46 15.02 -11.10
N ALA A 52 14.14 15.29 -9.98
CA ALA A 52 13.56 15.09 -8.66
C ALA A 52 12.27 15.92 -8.47
N GLU A 53 12.25 17.21 -8.83
CA GLU A 53 11.04 18.03 -8.71
C GLU A 53 9.90 17.55 -9.62
N ALA A 54 10.21 17.09 -10.84
CA ALA A 54 9.21 16.50 -11.72
C ALA A 54 8.61 15.23 -11.09
N PHE A 55 9.44 14.35 -10.54
CA PHE A 55 9.00 13.16 -9.82
C PHE A 55 8.12 13.51 -8.60
N TRP A 56 8.51 14.51 -7.81
CA TRP A 56 7.73 14.94 -6.65
C TRP A 56 6.38 15.54 -7.02
N LYS A 57 6.29 16.31 -8.12
CA LYS A 57 5.01 16.80 -8.65
C LYS A 57 4.12 15.63 -9.07
N TYR A 58 4.67 14.68 -9.83
CA TYR A 58 3.95 13.48 -10.24
C TYR A 58 3.40 12.69 -9.04
N LEU A 59 4.21 12.48 -8.00
CA LEU A 59 3.77 11.81 -6.78
C LEU A 59 2.67 12.58 -6.05
N ALA A 60 2.77 13.91 -5.96
CA ALA A 60 1.77 14.74 -5.29
C ALA A 60 0.42 14.73 -6.03
N GLU A 61 0.43 14.78 -7.36
CA GLU A 61 -0.79 14.66 -8.19
C GLU A 61 -1.45 13.29 -8.01
N ASN A 62 -0.65 12.23 -8.02
CA ASN A 62 -1.13 10.86 -7.91
C ASN A 62 -1.52 10.44 -6.49
N GLN A 63 -1.09 11.18 -5.45
CA GLN A 63 -1.51 10.93 -4.07
C GLN A 63 -3.03 11.04 -3.91
N SER A 64 -3.65 12.03 -4.55
CA SER A 64 -5.10 12.26 -4.49
C SER A 64 -5.91 11.07 -5.05
N ARG A 65 -5.43 10.50 -6.18
CA ARG A 65 -5.98 9.28 -6.77
C ARG A 65 -5.78 8.06 -5.89
N ALA A 66 -4.57 7.87 -5.35
CA ALA A 66 -4.28 6.74 -4.47
C ALA A 66 -5.16 6.77 -3.21
N ARG A 67 -5.37 7.96 -2.62
CA ARG A 67 -6.22 8.14 -1.43
C ARG A 67 -7.70 7.90 -1.72
N SER A 68 -8.18 8.26 -2.91
CA SER A 68 -9.56 8.02 -3.34
C SER A 68 -9.87 6.54 -3.68
N LEU A 69 -8.87 5.77 -4.13
CA LEU A 69 -9.04 4.35 -4.46
C LEU A 69 -9.04 3.44 -3.23
N ILE A 70 -8.41 3.91 -2.14
CA ILE A 70 -8.32 3.17 -0.89
C ILE A 70 -9.58 3.42 -0.03
N ASP A 71 -10.43 4.42 -0.36
CA ASP A 71 -11.45 4.84 0.58
C ASP A 71 -12.75 5.50 0.05
N PRO A 72 -13.92 4.82 0.23
CA PRO A 72 -15.23 5.44 0.37
C PRO A 72 -15.71 5.58 1.85
N ALA A 73 -14.94 5.11 2.84
CA ALA A 73 -15.40 4.83 4.20
C ALA A 73 -14.63 5.53 5.36
N LEU A 74 -13.60 6.36 5.15
CA LEU A 74 -12.96 7.19 6.19
C LEU A 74 -13.83 8.40 6.57
N LYS A 75 -15.14 8.38 6.30
CA LYS A 75 -16.10 9.11 7.12
C LYS A 75 -16.47 8.28 8.34
N LEU A 76 -15.59 8.25 9.34
CA LEU A 76 -15.94 8.30 10.77
C LEU A 76 -14.66 8.16 11.60
N ARG A 77 -14.10 9.29 12.03
CA ARG A 77 -13.84 9.66 13.42
C ARG A 77 -13.10 10.99 13.49
#